data_AF-A0A6L8T868-F1
#
_entry.id   AF-A0A6L8T868-F1
#
_cell.length_a   1.000
_cell.length_b   1.000
_cell.length_c   1.000
_cell.angle_alpha   90.00
_cell.angle_beta   90.00
_cell.angle_gamma   90.00
#
_symmetry.space_group_name_H-M   'P 1'
#
loop_
_entity.id
_entity.type
_entity.pdbx_description
1 polymer ?
#
loop_
_entity_poly.entity_id
_entity_poly.type
_entity_poly.pdbx_seq_one_letter_code
_entity_poly.pdbx_strand_id
1 'polypeptide(L)'
;DILMECVYRMRPYELEEGIVNRKHKIWEQRVISFLSGSSISHSQFKKMCREMVHEFDTIPISDVKKPRVGIVGEILVKFLPAANNHLAELLESEGAEAVVPDLIDFMCYCFYNQNFKVENLGFKKSKATMANWGIKAIEWVRKPASEALAQSRHFAPPADIRNLAKMASPIVSTGNQTGEGWFLTGEMMELIHGDVPNIVCIQPFGCLPNHIVGKGVIKEIRREYPTANIVAIDYDPGASEVNQLNRIKLMLSTAQKNLKKAEEKMHK
;
A
#
# COMPACT_ATOMS: atom_id res chain seq x y z
N ASP A 1 2.23 -5.54 6.79
CA ASP A 1 2.67 -4.17 7.06
C ASP A 1 4.18 -4.18 7.17
N ILE A 2 4.85 -4.07 8.33
CA ILE A 2 6.34 -3.94 8.40
C ILE A 2 7.12 -4.91 7.50
N LEU A 3 6.88 -6.23 7.60
CA LEU A 3 7.61 -7.20 6.77
C LEU A 3 7.39 -7.00 5.28
N MET A 4 6.17 -6.65 4.88
CA MET A 4 5.81 -6.43 3.48
C MET A 4 6.51 -5.18 2.95
N GLU A 5 6.44 -4.08 3.71
CA GLU A 5 7.12 -2.83 3.37
C GLU A 5 8.63 -3.04 3.28
N CYS A 6 9.24 -3.66 4.29
CA CYS A 6 10.66 -3.97 4.32
C CYS A 6 11.10 -4.84 3.13
N VAL A 7 10.34 -5.89 2.81
CA VAL A 7 10.68 -6.80 1.71
C VAL A 7 10.59 -6.08 0.37
N TYR A 8 9.45 -5.45 0.07
CA TYR A 8 9.23 -4.83 -1.24
C TYR A 8 10.12 -3.61 -1.48
N ARG A 9 10.48 -2.88 -0.41
CA ARG A 9 11.38 -1.73 -0.53
C ARG A 9 12.84 -2.12 -0.71
N MET A 10 13.31 -3.19 -0.06
CA MET A 10 14.74 -3.56 -0.05
C MET A 10 15.11 -4.61 -1.10
N ARG A 11 14.26 -5.63 -1.30
CA ARG A 11 14.55 -6.78 -2.20
C ARG A 11 14.89 -6.36 -3.62
N PRO A 12 14.22 -5.38 -4.26
CA PRO A 12 14.56 -5.00 -5.63
C PRO A 12 15.98 -4.42 -5.74
N TYR A 13 16.59 -3.97 -4.66
CA TYR A 13 17.87 -3.28 -4.68
C TYR A 13 18.98 -4.06 -3.98
N GLU A 14 18.72 -5.26 -3.46
CA GLU A 14 19.70 -6.02 -2.69
C GLU A 14 20.98 -6.30 -3.51
N LEU A 15 22.15 -6.06 -2.90
CA LEU A 15 23.44 -6.34 -3.55
C LEU A 15 23.82 -7.82 -3.50
N GLU A 16 23.34 -8.53 -2.48
CA GLU A 16 23.49 -9.97 -2.33
C GLU A 16 22.13 -10.64 -2.55
N GLU A 17 22.02 -11.41 -3.62
CA GLU A 17 20.77 -12.07 -4.00
C GLU A 17 20.23 -12.98 -2.87
N GLY A 18 18.95 -12.80 -2.56
CA GLY A 18 18.22 -13.54 -1.55
C GLY A 18 18.47 -13.11 -0.10
N ILE A 19 19.30 -12.09 0.18
CA ILE A 19 19.54 -11.64 1.56
C ILE A 19 18.25 -11.17 2.23
N VAL A 20 17.41 -10.42 1.52
CA VAL A 20 16.13 -9.90 2.03
C VAL A 20 15.17 -11.05 2.32
N ASN A 21 15.11 -12.06 1.44
CA ASN A 21 14.27 -13.25 1.64
C ASN A 21 14.72 -14.07 2.86
N ARG A 22 16.03 -14.24 3.06
CA ARG A 22 16.57 -14.93 4.25
C ARG A 22 16.23 -14.16 5.54
N LYS A 23 16.41 -12.83 5.56
CA LYS A 23 16.03 -11.98 6.68
C LYS A 23 14.53 -12.07 6.97
N HIS A 24 13.70 -12.01 5.93
CA HIS A 24 12.26 -12.18 6.04
C HIS A 24 11.89 -13.50 6.70
N LYS A 25 12.49 -14.63 6.27
CA LYS A 25 12.23 -15.94 6.89
C LYS A 25 12.64 -16.01 8.36
N ILE A 26 13.76 -15.40 8.75
CA ILE A 26 14.16 -15.32 10.16
C ILE A 26 13.13 -14.53 10.97
N TRP A 27 12.71 -13.37 10.49
CA TRP A 27 11.74 -12.54 11.19
C TRP A 27 10.34 -13.14 11.23
N GLU A 28 9.90 -13.80 10.16
CA GLU A 28 8.66 -14.57 10.11
C GLU A 28 8.62 -15.59 11.26
N GLN A 29 9.67 -16.40 11.43
CA GLN A 29 9.74 -17.36 12.54
C GLN A 29 9.75 -16.70 13.91
N ARG A 30 10.48 -15.58 14.07
CA ARG A 30 10.48 -14.80 15.33
C ARG A 30 9.09 -14.27 15.68
N VAL A 31 8.36 -13.73 14.69
CA VAL A 31 7.00 -13.21 14.86
C VAL A 31 6.03 -14.34 15.18
N ILE A 32 6.09 -15.47 14.46
CA ILE A 32 5.27 -16.65 14.76
C ILE A 32 5.53 -17.14 16.18
N SER A 33 6.79 -17.23 16.61
CA SER A 33 7.13 -17.65 17.98
C SER A 33 6.64 -16.66 19.03
N PHE A 34 6.67 -15.35 18.76
CA PHE A 34 6.15 -14.33 19.66
C PHE A 34 4.62 -14.43 19.80
N LEU A 35 3.90 -14.63 18.70
CA LEU A 35 2.45 -14.71 18.68
C LEU A 35 1.89 -16.05 19.20
N SER A 36 2.63 -17.14 19.03
CA SER A 36 2.24 -18.49 19.52
C SER A 36 2.69 -18.78 20.95
N GLY A 37 3.46 -17.87 21.58
CA GLY A 37 3.89 -17.97 22.96
C GLY A 37 2.75 -17.83 23.98
N SER A 38 3.06 -18.04 25.25
CA SER A 38 2.08 -18.01 26.35
C SER A 38 1.55 -16.60 26.69
N SER A 39 2.23 -15.54 26.26
CA SER A 39 1.80 -14.15 26.47
C SER A 39 2.35 -13.22 25.41
N ILE A 40 1.56 -12.20 25.07
CA ILE A 40 1.94 -11.15 24.10
C ILE A 40 2.29 -9.89 24.90
N SER A 41 3.59 -9.58 24.98
CA SER A 41 4.08 -8.40 25.67
C SER A 41 4.21 -7.21 24.72
N HIS A 42 3.59 -6.08 25.07
CA HIS A 42 3.71 -4.84 24.30
C HIS A 42 5.15 -4.29 24.27
N SER A 43 5.94 -4.48 25.34
CA SER A 43 7.35 -4.05 25.35
C SER A 43 8.19 -4.88 24.38
N GLN A 44 7.93 -6.18 24.31
CA GLN A 44 8.58 -7.07 23.35
C GLN A 44 8.16 -6.76 21.91
N PHE A 45 6.87 -6.52 21.67
CA PHE A 45 6.38 -6.05 20.36
C PHE A 45 7.12 -4.79 19.91
N LYS A 46 7.20 -3.77 20.77
CA LYS A 46 7.93 -2.53 20.49
C LYS A 46 9.40 -2.75 20.17
N LYS A 47 10.07 -3.66 20.90
CA LYS A 47 11.46 -4.04 20.62
C LYS A 47 11.58 -4.71 19.25
N MET A 48 10.71 -5.67 18.95
CA MET A 48 10.69 -6.40 17.67
C MET A 48 10.47 -5.46 16.48
N CYS A 49 9.54 -4.49 16.56
CA CYS A 49 9.34 -3.52 15.49
C CYS A 49 10.63 -2.75 15.15
N ARG A 50 11.33 -2.25 16.17
CA ARG A 50 12.55 -1.46 16.00
C ARG A 50 13.69 -2.29 15.43
N GLU A 51 13.91 -3.48 15.99
CA GLU A 51 14.94 -4.40 15.53
C GLU A 51 14.68 -4.86 14.09
N MET A 52 13.42 -5.16 13.74
CA MET A 52 13.04 -5.56 12.39
C MET A 52 13.34 -4.44 11.39
N VAL A 53 12.80 -3.25 11.61
CA VAL A 53 13.04 -2.12 10.68
C VAL A 53 14.54 -1.84 10.55
N HIS A 54 15.28 -1.79 11.67
CA HIS A 54 16.73 -1.54 11.64
C HIS A 54 17.51 -2.63 10.90
N GLU A 55 17.19 -3.91 11.10
CA GLU A 55 17.88 -5.02 10.42
C GLU A 55 17.64 -5.02 8.91
N PHE A 56 16.49 -4.53 8.44
CA PHE A 56 16.22 -4.38 7.01
C PHE A 56 16.83 -3.10 6.44
N ASP A 57 16.74 -1.97 7.15
CA ASP A 57 17.29 -0.66 6.74
C ASP A 57 18.81 -0.68 6.59
N THR A 58 19.49 -1.62 7.27
CA THR A 58 20.95 -1.80 7.22
C THR A 58 21.42 -2.75 6.12
N ILE A 59 20.50 -3.37 5.36
CA ILE A 59 20.87 -4.24 4.23
C ILE A 59 21.56 -3.40 3.13
N PRO A 60 22.75 -3.79 2.66
CA PRO A 60 23.38 -3.12 1.53
C PRO A 60 22.52 -3.22 0.27
N ILE A 61 22.13 -2.06 -0.26
CA ILE A 61 21.34 -1.94 -1.48
C ILE A 61 22.04 -1.06 -2.53
N SER A 62 21.69 -1.27 -3.79
CA SER A 62 22.11 -0.45 -4.93
C SER A 62 21.39 0.90 -4.94
N ASP A 63 22.08 1.94 -5.41
CA ASP A 63 21.52 3.30 -5.60
C ASP A 63 20.77 3.47 -6.94
N VAL A 64 20.70 2.41 -7.77
CA VAL A 64 19.97 2.42 -9.04
C VAL A 64 18.51 2.82 -8.79
N LYS A 65 18.00 3.79 -9.56
CA LYS A 65 16.58 4.14 -9.51
C LYS A 65 15.76 3.16 -10.33
N LYS A 66 14.71 2.62 -9.71
CA LYS A 66 13.73 1.77 -10.39
C LYS A 66 12.37 2.46 -10.41
N PRO A 67 11.54 2.23 -11.44
CA PRO A 67 10.17 2.70 -11.42
C PRO A 67 9.43 2.13 -10.20
N ARG A 68 8.83 3.00 -9.39
CA ARG A 68 8.00 2.60 -8.25
C ARG A 68 6.57 2.43 -8.72
N VAL A 69 5.94 1.31 -8.34
CA VAL A 69 4.60 0.91 -8.77
C VAL A 69 3.75 0.55 -7.56
N GLY A 70 2.71 1.33 -7.33
CA GLY A 70 1.72 1.10 -6.29
C GLY A 70 0.76 -0.02 -6.64
N ILE A 71 0.45 -0.90 -5.70
CA ILE A 71 -0.59 -1.92 -5.82
C ILE A 71 -1.73 -1.55 -4.88
N VAL A 72 -2.89 -1.24 -5.45
CA VAL A 72 -4.11 -0.85 -4.70
C VAL A 72 -5.30 -1.64 -5.21
N GLY A 73 -6.35 -1.78 -4.40
CA GLY A 73 -7.57 -2.43 -4.83
C GLY A 73 -8.20 -3.28 -3.73
N GLU A 74 -8.88 -4.33 -4.14
CA GLU A 74 -9.62 -5.19 -3.22
C GLU A 74 -8.68 -5.91 -2.24
N ILE A 75 -9.10 -5.98 -0.98
CA ILE A 75 -8.27 -6.44 0.15
C ILE A 75 -7.70 -7.85 -0.04
N LEU A 76 -8.49 -8.83 -0.47
CA LEU A 76 -8.03 -10.20 -0.68
C LEU A 76 -7.03 -10.24 -1.84
N VAL A 77 -7.39 -9.68 -2.99
CA VAL A 77 -6.54 -9.70 -4.19
C VAL A 77 -5.25 -8.90 -3.98
N LYS A 78 -5.27 -7.86 -3.14
CA LYS A 78 -4.07 -7.06 -2.79
C LYS A 78 -3.07 -7.83 -1.95
N PHE A 79 -3.54 -8.59 -0.95
CA PHE A 79 -2.66 -9.19 0.05
C PHE A 79 -2.42 -10.69 -0.12
N LEU A 80 -3.18 -11.38 -0.96
CA LEU A 80 -2.97 -12.79 -1.27
C LEU A 80 -2.27 -12.93 -2.64
N PRO A 81 -0.96 -13.25 -2.71
CA PRO A 81 -0.22 -13.32 -3.97
C PRO A 81 -0.83 -14.29 -5.00
N ALA A 82 -1.38 -15.40 -4.53
CA ALA A 82 -2.06 -16.37 -5.40
C ALA A 82 -3.33 -15.82 -6.07
N ALA A 83 -3.95 -14.77 -5.52
CA ALA A 83 -5.14 -14.15 -6.09
C ALA A 83 -4.81 -13.09 -7.16
N ASN A 84 -3.56 -12.62 -7.23
CA ASN A 84 -3.12 -11.59 -8.18
C ASN A 84 -1.98 -12.04 -9.10
N ASN A 85 -1.80 -13.36 -9.25
CA ASN A 85 -0.73 -13.98 -10.04
C ASN A 85 0.67 -13.45 -9.66
N HIS A 86 0.93 -13.29 -8.35
CA HIS A 86 2.22 -12.84 -7.82
C HIS A 86 2.66 -11.48 -8.40
N LEU A 87 1.75 -10.50 -8.39
CA LEU A 87 1.96 -9.20 -9.03
C LEU A 87 3.20 -8.46 -8.51
N ALA A 88 3.47 -8.51 -7.20
CA ALA A 88 4.65 -7.85 -6.64
C ALA A 88 5.94 -8.46 -7.21
N GLU A 89 6.04 -9.79 -7.22
CA GLU A 89 7.18 -10.52 -7.79
C GLU A 89 7.33 -10.25 -9.30
N LEU A 90 6.21 -10.18 -10.03
CA LEU A 90 6.21 -9.83 -11.45
C LEU A 90 6.80 -8.43 -11.68
N LEU A 91 6.34 -7.42 -10.94
CA LEU A 91 6.85 -6.06 -11.03
C LEU A 91 8.36 -6.01 -10.76
N GLU A 92 8.81 -6.72 -9.72
CA GLU A 92 10.22 -6.81 -9.37
C GLU A 92 11.06 -7.47 -10.47
N SER A 93 10.56 -8.55 -11.07
CA SER A 93 11.21 -9.26 -12.18
C SER A 93 11.35 -8.40 -13.44
N GLU A 94 10.41 -7.46 -13.64
CA GLU A 94 10.44 -6.48 -14.73
C GLU A 94 11.23 -5.21 -14.36
N GLY A 95 11.94 -5.23 -13.22
CA GLY A 95 12.85 -4.16 -12.80
C GLY A 95 12.18 -2.98 -12.08
N ALA A 96 10.99 -3.17 -11.51
CA ALA A 96 10.29 -2.16 -10.72
C ALA A 96 10.37 -2.42 -9.21
N GLU A 97 10.06 -1.41 -8.40
CA GLU A 97 9.80 -1.54 -6.97
C GLU A 97 8.29 -1.57 -6.74
N ALA A 98 7.79 -2.63 -6.10
CA ALA A 98 6.39 -2.69 -5.68
C ALA A 98 6.19 -1.87 -4.39
N VAL A 99 5.10 -1.10 -4.34
CA VAL A 99 4.70 -0.34 -3.14
C VAL A 99 3.27 -0.71 -2.80
N VAL A 100 3.04 -1.26 -1.60
CA VAL A 100 1.73 -1.76 -1.19
C VAL A 100 1.31 -1.04 0.09
N PRO A 101 0.23 -0.23 0.06
CA PRO A 101 -0.29 0.41 1.27
C PRO A 101 -0.75 -0.61 2.32
N ASP A 102 -0.63 -0.22 3.58
CA ASP A 102 -0.80 -1.08 4.75
C ASP A 102 -2.19 -1.70 4.88
N LEU A 103 -2.25 -2.94 5.40
CA LEU A 103 -3.51 -3.63 5.67
C LEU A 103 -4.27 -2.99 6.84
N ILE A 104 -3.55 -2.55 7.88
CA ILE A 104 -4.14 -1.98 9.09
C ILE A 104 -4.95 -0.71 8.81
N ASP A 105 -4.62 0.03 7.74
CA ASP A 105 -5.35 1.23 7.35
C ASP A 105 -6.79 0.94 6.89
N PHE A 106 -7.04 -0.26 6.34
CA PHE A 106 -8.40 -0.68 6.03
C PHE A 106 -9.27 -0.81 7.30
N MET A 107 -8.68 -1.22 8.42
CA MET A 107 -9.41 -1.25 9.71
C MET A 107 -9.69 0.18 10.20
N CYS A 108 -8.71 1.08 10.08
CA CYS A 108 -8.90 2.51 10.37
C CYS A 108 -10.00 3.12 9.50
N TYR A 109 -10.06 2.80 8.22
CA TYR A 109 -11.13 3.18 7.29
C TYR A 109 -12.51 2.73 7.79
N CYS A 110 -12.65 1.47 8.21
CA CYS A 110 -13.92 0.93 8.72
C CYS A 110 -14.43 1.71 9.95
N PHE A 111 -13.53 2.09 10.86
CA PHE A 111 -13.86 2.95 11.99
C PHE A 111 -14.16 4.39 11.54
N TYR A 112 -13.33 4.98 10.69
CA TYR A 112 -13.47 6.36 10.24
C TYR A 112 -14.81 6.61 9.56
N ASN A 113 -15.31 5.64 8.80
CA ASN A 113 -16.61 5.69 8.15
C ASN A 113 -17.79 5.94 9.10
N GLN A 114 -17.68 5.58 10.38
CA GLN A 114 -18.74 5.84 11.35
C GLN A 114 -18.98 7.33 11.58
N ASN A 115 -17.96 8.18 11.39
CA ASN A 115 -18.10 9.64 11.49
C ASN A 115 -19.11 10.14 10.46
N PHE A 116 -18.92 9.80 9.19
CA PHE A 116 -19.84 10.17 8.12
C PHE A 116 -21.26 9.63 8.34
N LYS A 117 -21.40 8.39 8.82
CA LYS A 117 -22.72 7.78 9.09
C LYS A 117 -23.48 8.50 10.21
N VAL A 118 -22.77 8.98 11.23
CA VAL A 118 -23.37 9.77 12.32
C VAL A 118 -23.77 11.16 11.82
N GLU A 119 -22.91 11.81 11.04
CA GLU A 119 -23.13 13.16 10.54
C GLU A 119 -24.25 13.23 9.49
N ASN A 120 -24.36 12.21 8.61
CA ASN A 120 -25.19 12.30 7.41
C ASN A 120 -26.32 11.26 7.35
N LEU A 121 -26.23 10.14 8.08
CA LEU A 121 -27.19 9.02 7.97
C LEU A 121 -27.97 8.77 9.27
N GLY A 122 -27.92 9.67 10.24
CA GLY A 122 -28.71 9.60 11.48
C GLY A 122 -28.25 8.54 12.48
N PHE A 123 -27.01 8.04 12.38
CA PHE A 123 -26.48 7.07 13.33
C PHE A 123 -26.23 7.74 14.70
N LYS A 124 -26.32 6.96 15.79
CA LYS A 124 -26.06 7.45 17.16
C LYS A 124 -24.64 8.00 17.29
N LYS A 125 -24.47 9.18 17.92
CA LYS A 125 -23.17 9.82 18.18
C LYS A 125 -22.15 8.90 18.87
N SER A 126 -22.62 8.00 19.75
CA SER A 126 -21.76 7.03 20.44
C SER A 126 -20.99 6.10 19.48
N LYS A 127 -21.50 5.83 18.28
CA LYS A 127 -20.80 5.02 17.27
C LYS A 127 -19.55 5.72 16.75
N ALA A 128 -19.63 7.01 16.42
CA ALA A 128 -18.46 7.80 16.03
C ALA A 128 -17.46 7.90 17.18
N THR A 129 -17.92 8.12 18.41
CA THR A 129 -17.03 8.16 19.59
C THR A 129 -16.27 6.85 19.75
N MET A 130 -16.96 5.70 19.77
CA MET A 130 -16.34 4.39 19.93
C MET A 130 -15.39 4.07 18.77
N ALA A 131 -15.76 4.43 17.54
CA ALA A 131 -14.91 4.21 16.38
C ALA A 131 -13.62 5.04 16.41
N ASN A 132 -13.69 6.31 16.82
CA ASN A 132 -12.49 7.14 16.99
C ASN A 132 -11.58 6.64 18.12
N TRP A 133 -12.14 6.03 19.17
CA TRP A 133 -11.34 5.29 20.17
C TRP A 133 -10.67 4.06 19.55
N GLY A 134 -11.37 3.32 18.69
CA GLY A 134 -10.79 2.22 17.91
C GLY A 134 -9.59 2.65 17.06
N ILE A 135 -9.72 3.76 16.32
CA ILE A 135 -8.60 4.35 15.56
C ILE A 135 -7.43 4.66 16.50
N LYS A 136 -7.68 5.34 17.63
CA LYS A 136 -6.61 5.66 18.60
C LYS A 136 -5.93 4.41 19.16
N ALA A 137 -6.68 3.33 19.39
CA ALA A 137 -6.12 2.07 19.88
C ALA A 137 -5.23 1.41 18.82
N ILE A 138 -5.67 1.38 17.55
CA ILE A 138 -4.86 0.89 16.43
C ILE A 138 -3.59 1.73 16.30
N GLU A 139 -3.69 3.06 16.30
CA GLU A 139 -2.52 3.94 16.21
C GLU A 139 -1.57 3.74 17.39
N TRP A 140 -2.09 3.50 18.59
CA TRP A 140 -1.24 3.21 19.76
C TRP A 140 -0.45 1.92 19.59
N VAL A 141 -1.09 0.85 19.09
CA VAL A 141 -0.41 -0.41 18.79
C VAL A 141 0.59 -0.23 17.64
N ARG A 142 0.24 0.56 16.62
CA ARG A 142 1.08 0.79 15.43
C ARG A 142 2.26 1.74 15.69
N LYS A 143 2.16 2.60 16.71
CA LYS A 143 3.14 3.65 17.00
C LYS A 143 4.60 3.18 17.05
N PRO A 144 4.96 2.06 17.70
CA PRO A 144 6.33 1.55 17.68
C PRO A 144 6.89 1.28 16.28
N ALA A 145 6.05 0.76 15.38
CA ALA A 145 6.41 0.50 13.99
C ALA A 145 6.57 1.81 13.21
N SER A 146 5.58 2.70 13.32
CA SER A 146 5.60 4.03 12.68
C SER A 146 6.82 4.85 13.10
N GLU A 147 7.17 4.87 14.39
CA GLU A 147 8.37 5.55 14.90
C GLU A 147 9.66 4.96 14.30
N ALA A 148 9.73 3.63 14.18
CA ALA A 148 10.91 2.96 13.64
C ALA A 148 11.08 3.22 12.14
N LEU A 149 9.98 3.16 11.36
CA LEU A 149 9.98 3.47 9.93
C LEU A 149 10.35 4.93 9.68
N ALA A 150 9.79 5.86 10.45
CA ALA A 150 10.10 7.30 10.33
C ALA A 150 11.55 7.66 10.65
N GLN A 151 12.24 6.86 11.48
CA GLN A 151 13.66 7.05 11.82
C GLN A 151 14.62 6.34 10.85
N SER A 152 14.09 5.51 9.96
CA SER A 152 14.88 4.74 9.01
C SER A 152 15.38 5.60 7.85
N ARG A 153 16.38 5.10 7.13
CA ARG A 153 16.89 5.73 5.91
C ARG A 153 16.01 5.42 4.69
N HIS A 154 15.39 4.25 4.64
CA HIS A 154 14.79 3.73 3.42
C HIS A 154 13.26 3.62 3.43
N PHE A 155 12.60 3.72 4.59
CA PHE A 155 11.15 3.54 4.74
C PHE A 155 10.42 4.84 5.10
N ALA A 156 9.09 4.81 5.05
CA ALA A 156 8.24 5.93 5.41
C ALA A 156 7.21 5.48 6.45
N PRO A 157 6.77 6.37 7.36
CA PRO A 157 5.68 6.01 8.26
C PRO A 157 4.37 5.85 7.47
N PRO A 158 3.45 5.00 7.94
CA PRO A 158 2.14 4.85 7.31
C PRO A 158 1.31 6.14 7.40
N ALA A 159 0.37 6.33 6.48
CA ALA A 159 -0.51 7.49 6.49
C ALA A 159 -1.51 7.48 7.66
N ASP A 160 -1.95 8.69 8.03
CA ASP A 160 -3.13 8.86 8.90
C ASP A 160 -4.39 8.76 8.04
N ILE A 161 -5.35 7.94 8.47
CA ILE A 161 -6.64 7.76 7.79
C ILE A 161 -7.39 9.07 7.52
N ARG A 162 -7.20 10.10 8.37
CA ARG A 162 -7.77 11.45 8.19
C ARG A 162 -7.14 12.16 7.01
N ASN A 163 -5.84 11.98 6.80
CA ASN A 163 -5.13 12.53 5.65
C ASN A 163 -5.59 11.83 4.37
N LEU A 164 -5.74 10.50 4.40
CA LEU A 164 -6.30 9.74 3.27
C LEU A 164 -7.71 10.23 2.92
N ALA A 165 -8.58 10.42 3.90
CA ALA A 165 -9.93 10.96 3.69
C ALA A 165 -9.91 12.37 3.10
N LYS A 166 -9.02 13.23 3.60
CA LYS A 166 -8.83 14.59 3.09
C LYS A 166 -8.36 14.59 1.65
N MET A 167 -7.43 13.72 1.27
CA MET A 167 -6.94 13.59 -0.10
C MET A 167 -7.99 12.99 -1.06
N ALA A 168 -8.83 12.07 -0.58
CA ALA A 168 -9.88 11.46 -1.39
C ALA A 168 -11.07 12.40 -1.64
N SER A 169 -11.44 13.22 -0.64
CA SER A 169 -12.67 14.02 -0.63
C SER A 169 -12.90 14.98 -1.81
N PRO A 170 -11.86 15.59 -2.45
CA PRO A 170 -12.05 16.42 -3.63
C PRO A 170 -12.43 15.61 -4.88
N ILE A 171 -12.09 14.32 -4.92
CA ILE A 171 -12.27 13.43 -6.07
C ILE A 171 -13.53 12.58 -5.91
N VAL A 172 -13.77 12.06 -4.71
CA VAL A 172 -14.92 11.23 -4.40
C VAL A 172 -15.44 11.53 -2.98
N SER A 173 -16.76 11.58 -2.82
CA SER A 173 -17.37 11.76 -1.51
C SER A 173 -16.96 10.63 -0.56
N THR A 174 -16.61 10.98 0.68
CA THR A 174 -16.35 10.02 1.78
C THR A 174 -17.59 9.25 2.22
N GLY A 175 -18.76 9.58 1.65
CA GLY A 175 -19.97 8.77 1.75
C GLY A 175 -19.97 7.51 0.88
N ASN A 176 -19.07 7.40 -0.11
CA ASN A 176 -18.88 6.16 -0.85
C ASN A 176 -18.12 5.17 0.02
N GLN A 177 -18.85 4.24 0.66
CA GLN A 177 -18.30 3.33 1.67
C GLN A 177 -18.52 1.84 1.36
N THR A 178 -19.06 1.54 0.17
CA THR A 178 -19.24 0.16 -0.29
C THR A 178 -17.89 -0.40 -0.75
N GLY A 179 -17.57 -1.64 -0.35
CA GLY A 179 -16.23 -2.19 -0.56
C GLY A 179 -15.16 -1.34 0.12
N GLU A 180 -14.08 -1.07 -0.61
CA GLU A 180 -13.00 -0.17 -0.20
C GLU A 180 -13.44 1.30 -0.22
N GLY A 181 -14.53 1.64 -0.91
CA GLY A 181 -15.10 2.98 -0.93
C GLY A 181 -14.08 4.08 -1.27
N TRP A 182 -14.22 5.25 -0.64
CA TRP A 182 -13.31 6.38 -0.81
C TRP A 182 -11.87 6.07 -0.39
N PHE A 183 -11.64 5.04 0.44
CA PHE A 183 -10.31 4.70 0.93
C PHE A 183 -9.39 4.24 -0.19
N LEU A 184 -9.91 3.53 -1.20
CA LEU A 184 -9.13 3.17 -2.37
C LEU A 184 -8.63 4.40 -3.15
N THR A 185 -9.47 5.42 -3.33
CA THR A 185 -9.03 6.69 -3.91
C THR A 185 -7.97 7.35 -3.02
N GLY A 186 -8.15 7.28 -1.69
CA GLY A 186 -7.17 7.75 -0.72
C GLY A 186 -5.80 7.08 -0.85
N GLU A 187 -5.75 5.76 -0.99
CA GLU A 187 -4.51 5.01 -1.23
C GLU A 187 -3.83 5.42 -2.55
N MET A 188 -4.61 5.63 -3.63
CA MET A 188 -4.04 6.14 -4.88
C MET A 188 -3.41 7.52 -4.69
N MET A 189 -4.07 8.39 -3.93
CA MET A 189 -3.55 9.72 -3.64
C MET A 189 -2.32 9.69 -2.74
N GLU A 190 -2.29 8.83 -1.72
CA GLU A 190 -1.12 8.60 -0.88
C GLU A 190 0.10 8.22 -1.72
N LEU A 191 -0.06 7.26 -2.63
CA LEU A 191 1.00 6.81 -3.53
C LEU A 191 1.49 7.94 -4.43
N ILE A 192 0.58 8.70 -5.04
CA ILE A 192 0.95 9.83 -5.91
C ILE A 192 1.72 10.89 -5.14
N HIS A 193 1.27 11.25 -3.93
CA HIS A 193 1.98 12.21 -3.08
C HIS A 193 3.31 11.64 -2.53
N GLY A 194 3.44 10.33 -2.42
CA GLY A 194 4.64 9.59 -2.01
C GLY A 194 5.63 9.29 -3.13
N ASP A 195 5.53 9.97 -4.28
CA ASP A 195 6.36 9.78 -5.48
C ASP A 195 6.28 8.35 -6.07
N VAL A 196 5.05 7.81 -6.08
CA VAL A 196 4.69 6.53 -6.71
C VAL A 196 3.55 6.78 -7.72
N PRO A 197 3.82 7.46 -8.85
CA PRO A 197 2.77 7.86 -9.79
C PRO A 197 2.25 6.69 -10.65
N ASN A 198 2.94 5.55 -10.68
CA ASN A 198 2.50 4.37 -11.41
C ASN A 198 1.68 3.49 -10.48
N ILE A 199 0.44 3.16 -10.85
CA ILE A 199 -0.47 2.43 -9.98
C ILE A 199 -1.17 1.31 -10.75
N VAL A 200 -1.11 0.10 -10.22
CA VAL A 200 -1.94 -1.03 -10.65
C VAL A 200 -3.12 -1.13 -9.69
N CYS A 201 -4.30 -0.74 -10.17
CA CYS A 201 -5.57 -0.89 -9.44
C CYS A 201 -6.16 -2.26 -9.76
N ILE A 202 -6.09 -3.18 -8.80
CA ILE A 202 -6.53 -4.56 -8.99
C ILE A 202 -7.96 -4.76 -8.48
N GLN A 203 -8.73 -5.60 -9.16
CA GLN A 203 -10.04 -6.00 -8.66
C GLN A 203 -10.41 -7.42 -9.09
N PRO A 204 -11.24 -8.11 -8.31
CA PRO A 204 -11.87 -9.35 -8.73
C PRO A 204 -13.23 -9.09 -9.39
N PHE A 205 -13.64 -10.00 -10.28
CA PHE A 205 -15.03 -10.25 -10.72
C PHE A 205 -15.91 -9.00 -10.99
N GLY A 206 -15.42 -8.02 -11.75
CA GLY A 206 -16.25 -6.85 -12.11
C GLY A 206 -16.80 -6.08 -10.89
N CYS A 207 -16.01 -5.99 -9.81
CA CYS A 207 -16.37 -5.33 -8.55
C CYS A 207 -16.98 -3.93 -8.76
N LEU A 208 -18.32 -3.83 -8.69
CA LEU A 208 -19.06 -2.58 -8.93
C LEU A 208 -18.58 -1.40 -8.07
N PRO A 209 -18.27 -1.58 -6.76
CA PRO A 209 -17.67 -0.52 -5.97
C PRO A 209 -16.40 0.04 -6.61
N ASN A 210 -15.45 -0.83 -6.99
CA ASN A 210 -14.19 -0.40 -7.60
C ASN A 210 -14.39 0.23 -8.99
N HIS A 211 -15.44 -0.14 -9.72
CA HIS A 211 -15.82 0.57 -10.96
C HIS A 211 -16.11 2.05 -10.71
N ILE A 212 -16.65 2.41 -9.53
CA ILE A 212 -16.95 3.79 -9.15
C ILE A 212 -15.72 4.46 -8.53
N VAL A 213 -15.15 3.87 -7.47
CA VAL A 213 -14.15 4.52 -6.61
C VAL A 213 -12.69 4.24 -6.99
N GLY A 214 -12.44 3.28 -7.88
CA GLY A 214 -11.11 3.04 -8.46
C GLY A 214 -11.06 3.41 -9.93
N LYS A 215 -11.74 2.66 -10.81
CA LYS A 215 -11.74 2.92 -12.27
C LYS A 215 -12.38 4.27 -12.61
N GLY A 216 -13.50 4.60 -11.97
CA GLY A 216 -14.27 5.82 -12.25
C GLY A 216 -13.53 7.11 -11.92
N VAL A 217 -12.63 7.09 -10.93
CA VAL A 217 -11.88 8.27 -10.50
C VAL A 217 -10.59 8.52 -11.29
N ILE A 218 -10.10 7.54 -12.07
CA ILE A 218 -8.81 7.64 -12.78
C ILE A 218 -8.73 8.89 -13.67
N LYS A 219 -9.82 9.24 -14.36
CA LYS A 219 -9.87 10.41 -15.24
C LYS A 219 -9.66 11.71 -14.45
N GLU A 220 -10.28 11.81 -13.28
CA GLU A 220 -10.19 12.98 -12.42
C GLU A 220 -8.80 13.06 -11.78
N ILE A 221 -8.27 11.95 -11.26
CA ILE A 221 -6.90 11.87 -10.75
C ILE A 221 -5.90 12.32 -11.81
N ARG A 222 -6.02 11.86 -13.06
CA ARG A 222 -5.12 12.29 -14.16
C ARG A 222 -5.26 13.76 -14.54
N ARG A 223 -6.44 14.37 -14.31
CA ARG A 223 -6.67 15.80 -14.55
C ARG A 223 -5.86 16.63 -13.56
N GLU A 224 -5.88 16.25 -12.29
CA GLU A 224 -5.13 16.93 -11.22
C GLU A 224 -3.64 16.56 -11.22
N TYR A 225 -3.31 15.31 -11.56
CA TYR A 225 -1.97 14.74 -11.55
C TYR A 225 -1.63 14.12 -12.92
N PRO A 226 -1.19 14.93 -13.91
CA PRO A 226 -0.92 14.45 -15.27
C PRO A 226 0.17 13.38 -15.38
N THR A 227 1.02 13.24 -14.35
CA THR A 227 2.06 12.20 -14.26
C THR A 227 1.50 10.85 -13.81
N ALA A 228 0.26 10.79 -13.30
CA ALA A 228 -0.35 9.57 -12.79
C ALA A 228 -0.60 8.53 -13.91
N ASN A 229 0.11 7.42 -13.80
CA ASN A 229 0.07 6.30 -14.72
C ASN A 229 -0.68 5.12 -14.09
N ILE A 230 -2.02 5.20 -14.11
CA ILE A 230 -2.89 4.22 -13.45
C ILE A 230 -3.46 3.22 -14.47
N VAL A 231 -3.30 1.92 -14.21
CA VAL A 231 -3.95 0.85 -14.96
C VAL A 231 -4.81 0.01 -14.04
N ALA A 232 -6.02 -0.32 -14.49
CA ALA A 232 -6.92 -1.16 -13.71
C ALA A 232 -6.95 -2.60 -14.25
N ILE A 233 -6.58 -3.58 -13.44
CA ILE A 233 -6.41 -4.98 -13.83
C ILE A 233 -7.45 -5.85 -13.12
N ASP A 234 -8.11 -6.69 -13.90
CA ASP A 234 -9.12 -7.61 -13.41
C ASP A 234 -8.47 -8.99 -13.22
N TYR A 235 -8.49 -9.49 -11.98
CA TYR A 235 -8.07 -10.83 -11.62
C TYR A 235 -9.30 -11.70 -11.42
N ASP A 236 -9.76 -12.29 -12.51
CA ASP A 236 -10.89 -13.20 -12.55
C ASP A 236 -10.62 -14.35 -13.55
N PRO A 237 -11.23 -15.53 -13.38
CA PRO A 237 -11.05 -16.67 -14.28
C PRO A 237 -11.49 -16.40 -15.72
N GLY A 238 -12.33 -15.38 -15.95
CA GLY A 238 -12.79 -14.98 -17.28
C GLY A 238 -11.81 -14.06 -18.01
N ALA A 239 -10.90 -13.41 -17.29
CA ALA A 239 -9.86 -12.56 -17.85
C ALA A 239 -8.60 -13.38 -18.19
N SER A 240 -8.10 -13.22 -19.42
CA SER A 240 -6.85 -13.86 -19.84
C SER A 240 -5.67 -13.31 -19.05
N GLU A 241 -4.86 -14.19 -18.46
CA GLU A 241 -3.59 -13.85 -17.81
C GLU A 241 -2.66 -13.06 -18.75
N VAL A 242 -2.62 -13.44 -20.03
CA VAL A 242 -1.84 -12.75 -21.07
C VAL A 242 -2.28 -11.28 -21.21
N ASN A 243 -3.58 -11.00 -21.10
CA ASN A 243 -4.09 -9.63 -21.13
C ASN A 243 -3.66 -8.83 -19.89
N GLN A 244 -3.67 -9.44 -18.71
CA GLN A 244 -3.18 -8.82 -17.47
C GLN A 244 -1.69 -8.45 -17.62
N LEU A 245 -0.86 -9.42 -18.03
CA LEU A 245 0.58 -9.26 -18.23
C LEU A 245 0.90 -8.16 -19.25
N ASN A 246 0.22 -8.14 -20.40
CA ASN A 246 0.47 -7.15 -21.44
C ASN A 246 0.18 -5.72 -20.95
N ARG A 247 -0.90 -5.52 -20.18
CA ARG A 247 -1.24 -4.20 -19.64
C ARG A 247 -0.23 -3.72 -18.60
N ILE A 248 0.26 -4.63 -17.75
CA ILE A 248 1.32 -4.33 -16.77
C ILE A 248 2.62 -3.97 -17.50
N LYS A 249 3.05 -4.76 -18.49
CA LYS A 249 4.27 -4.48 -19.28
C LYS A 249 4.20 -3.15 -20.04
N LEU A 250 3.04 -2.81 -20.62
CA LEU A 250 2.83 -1.52 -21.30
C LEU A 250 2.91 -0.35 -20.32
N MET A 251 2.33 -0.50 -19.13
CA MET A 251 2.43 0.49 -18.05
C MET A 251 3.89 0.68 -17.62
N LEU A 252 4.64 -0.40 -17.41
CA LEU A 252 6.05 -0.38 -17.02
C LEU A 252 6.95 0.23 -18.09
N SER A 253 6.70 -0.03 -19.37
CA SER A 253 7.42 0.62 -20.48
C SER A 253 7.26 2.15 -20.43
N THR A 254 6.06 2.63 -20.08
CA THR A 254 5.80 4.06 -19.89
C THR A 254 6.52 4.58 -18.64
N ALA A 255 6.47 3.84 -17.53
CA ALA A 255 7.14 4.18 -16.28
C ALA A 255 8.67 4.33 -16.46
N GLN A 256 9.31 3.38 -17.15
CA GLN A 256 10.74 3.42 -17.47
C GLN A 256 11.11 4.61 -18.37
N LYS A 257 10.29 4.91 -19.37
CA LYS A 257 10.49 6.10 -20.23
C LYS A 257 10.40 7.40 -19.43
N ASN A 258 9.46 7.50 -18.51
CA ASN A 258 9.29 8.68 -17.66
C ASN A 258 10.46 8.84 -16.67
N LEU A 259 10.94 7.73 -16.09
CA LEU A 259 12.10 7.73 -15.20
C LEU A 259 13.35 8.23 -15.92
N LYS A 260 13.66 7.70 -17.10
CA LYS A 260 14.81 8.15 -17.91
C LYS A 260 14.75 9.65 -18.24
N LYS A 261 13.56 10.15 -18.61
CA LYS A 261 13.36 11.59 -18.86
C LYS A 261 13.57 12.45 -17.62
N ALA A 262 13.22 11.95 -16.44
CA ALA A 262 13.46 12.66 -15.18
C ALA A 262 14.96 12.71 -14.86
N GLU A 263 15.66 11.59 -15.01
CA GLU A 263 17.11 11.50 -14.82
C GLU A 263 17.87 12.43 -15.78
N GLU A 264 17.51 12.46 -17.06
CA GLU A 264 18.10 13.36 -18.06
C GLU A 264 17.90 14.85 -17.73
N LYS A 265 16.79 15.21 -17.09
CA LYS A 265 16.53 16.60 -16.66
C LYS A 265 17.33 17.00 -15.43
N MET A 266 17.67 16.05 -14.55
CA MET A 266 18.48 16.32 -13.35
C MET A 266 19.97 16.47 -13.66
N HIS A 267 20.43 15.93 -14.79
CA HIS A 267 21.83 16.02 -15.24
C HIS A 267 22.11 17.21 -16.18
N LYS A 268 21.11 18.06 -16.44
CA LYS A 268 21.23 19.31 -17.19
C LYS A 268 21.17 20.50 -16.25
#